data_AF-A0A349Y242-F1
#
_entry.id   AF-A0A349Y242-F1
#
_cell.length_a   1.000
_cell.length_b   1.000
_cell.length_c   1.000
_cell.angle_alpha   90.00
_cell.angle_beta   90.00
_cell.angle_gamma   90.00
#
_symmetry.space_group_name_H-M   'P 1'
#
loop_
_entity.id
_entity.type
_entity.pdbx_description
1 polymer ?
#
loop_
_entity_poly.entity_id
_entity_poly.type
_entity_poly.pdbx_seq_one_letter_code
_entity_poly.pdbx_strand_id
1 'polypeptide(L)'
;MTSSRHTRLSGLEPLVITPDLLFVNIGERTNVTGSAQFRKLVKEERYEEAVEVARQQVANGAQILDVNMDEGLIDSEKAMTRYLNLIMS
;
A
#
# COMPACT_ATOMS: atom_id res chain seq x y z
N MET A 1 8.02 -33.41 14.33
CA MET A 1 8.54 -32.19 13.69
C MET A 1 7.41 -31.19 13.65
N THR A 2 7.46 -30.12 14.44
CA THR A 2 6.47 -29.05 14.35
C THR A 2 6.74 -28.29 13.06
N SER A 3 5.80 -28.35 12.11
CA SER A 3 5.87 -27.51 10.90
C SER A 3 5.89 -26.06 11.36
N SER A 4 7.00 -25.36 11.15
CA SER A 4 7.08 -23.94 11.47
C SER A 4 6.05 -23.18 10.63
N ARG A 5 5.20 -22.39 11.28
CA ARG A 5 4.18 -21.60 10.59
C ARG A 5 4.83 -20.34 10.02
N HIS A 6 4.98 -20.29 8.70
CA HIS A 6 5.43 -19.08 8.00
C HIS A 6 4.32 -18.01 7.93
N THR A 7 4.71 -16.73 7.91
CA THR A 7 3.79 -15.64 7.61
C THR A 7 3.40 -15.72 6.14
N ARG A 8 2.10 -15.71 5.86
CA ARG A 8 1.54 -15.78 4.51
C ARG A 8 0.62 -14.58 4.32
N LEU A 9 0.89 -13.80 3.28
CA LEU A 9 0.12 -12.64 2.87
C LEU A 9 -0.29 -12.83 1.40
N SER A 10 -1.25 -12.05 0.93
CA SER A 10 -1.67 -12.12 -0.47
C SER A 10 -2.29 -10.81 -0.93
N GLY A 11 -1.91 -10.40 -2.14
CA GLY A 11 -2.72 -9.55 -3.01
C GLY A 11 -3.35 -10.43 -4.09
N LEU A 12 -3.02 -10.17 -5.36
CA LEU A 12 -3.32 -11.09 -6.47
C LEU A 12 -2.45 -12.35 -6.44
N GLU A 13 -1.22 -12.22 -5.96
CA GLU A 13 -0.26 -13.31 -5.82
C GLU A 13 0.09 -13.54 -4.34
N PRO A 14 0.39 -14.78 -3.93
CA PRO A 14 0.78 -15.08 -2.56
C PRO A 14 2.22 -14.63 -2.27
N LEU A 15 2.43 -14.03 -1.10
CA LEU A 15 3.74 -13.76 -0.51
C LEU A 15 3.92 -14.64 0.74
N VAL A 16 4.87 -15.56 0.71
CA VAL A 16 5.23 -16.40 1.86
C VAL A 16 6.57 -15.95 2.41
N ILE A 17 6.59 -15.42 3.63
CA ILE A 17 7.82 -14.98 4.28
C ILE A 17 8.47 -16.19 4.94
N THR A 18 9.56 -16.67 4.33
CA THR A 18 10.36 -17.81 4.77
C THR A 18 11.72 -17.33 5.33
N PRO A 19 12.46 -18.17 6.08
CA PRO A 19 13.80 -17.83 6.53
C PRO A 19 14.82 -17.55 5.41
N ASP A 20 14.57 -18.05 4.19
CA ASP A 20 15.42 -17.84 3.02
C ASP A 20 15.08 -16.53 2.27
N LEU A 21 13.95 -15.91 2.58
CA LEU A 21 13.57 -14.62 2.01
C LEU A 21 14.47 -13.52 2.60
N LEU A 22 14.95 -12.61 1.74
CA LEU A 22 15.64 -11.41 2.18
C LEU A 22 14.67 -10.42 2.85
N PHE A 23 15.16 -9.22 3.15
CA PHE A 23 14.36 -8.16 3.76
C PHE A 23 13.08 -7.85 2.96
N VAL A 24 11.97 -7.68 3.68
CA VAL A 24 10.67 -7.32 3.11
C VAL A 24 10.46 -5.82 3.26
N ASN A 25 10.53 -5.11 2.14
CA ASN A 25 10.26 -3.68 2.07
C ASN A 25 8.76 -3.42 2.06
N ILE A 26 8.30 -2.57 2.97
CA ILE A 26 6.94 -2.03 3.01
C ILE A 26 7.00 -0.59 2.49
N GLY A 27 6.32 -0.30 1.38
CA GLY A 27 6.29 1.04 0.79
C GLY A 27 5.38 1.99 1.58
N GLU A 28 5.94 3.09 2.08
CA GLU A 28 5.27 4.05 2.98
C GLU A 28 4.62 5.27 2.29
N ARG A 29 4.84 5.50 1.00
CA ARG A 29 4.50 6.77 0.33
C ARG A 29 3.00 6.95 0.07
N THR A 30 2.22 5.89 0.20
CA THR A 30 0.76 5.85 0.11
C THR A 30 0.10 6.26 1.43
N ASN A 31 0.56 7.38 1.98
CA ASN A 31 0.21 7.87 3.31
C ASN A 31 -0.12 9.37 3.24
N VAL A 32 -1.38 9.73 3.50
CA VAL A 32 -1.86 11.13 3.44
C VAL A 32 -1.15 12.03 4.46
N THR A 33 -0.83 11.50 5.64
CA THR A 33 -0.12 12.28 6.66
C THR A 33 1.38 12.41 6.31
N GLY A 34 2.01 11.31 5.90
CA GLY A 34 3.46 11.22 5.68
C GLY A 34 3.98 11.69 4.32
N SER A 35 3.13 11.75 3.28
CA SER A 35 3.54 12.07 1.91
C SER A 35 2.82 13.32 1.39
N ALA A 36 3.57 14.41 1.20
CA ALA A 36 3.02 15.67 0.70
C ALA A 36 2.41 15.53 -0.71
N GLN A 37 3.04 14.73 -1.57
CA GLN A 37 2.54 14.43 -2.91
C GLN A 37 1.23 13.63 -2.84
N PHE A 38 1.22 12.54 -2.07
CA PHE A 38 0.03 11.67 -1.97
C PHE A 38 -1.15 12.43 -1.36
N ARG A 39 -0.90 13.21 -0.30
CA ARG A 39 -1.91 14.09 0.30
C ARG A 39 -2.54 15.03 -0.71
N LYS A 40 -1.74 15.68 -1.55
CA LYS A 40 -2.24 16.59 -2.59
C LYS A 40 -3.16 15.85 -3.55
N LEU A 41 -2.73 14.67 -4.04
CA LEU A 41 -3.51 13.88 -4.99
C LEU A 41 -4.85 13.42 -4.39
N VAL A 42 -4.87 12.93 -3.15
CA VAL A 42 -6.10 12.48 -2.49
C VAL A 42 -7.06 13.66 -2.24
N LYS A 43 -6.55 14.81 -1.77
CA LYS A 43 -7.36 16.03 -1.54
C LYS A 43 -7.94 16.62 -2.82
N GLU A 44 -7.21 16.54 -3.93
CA GLU A 44 -7.65 16.97 -5.25
C GLU A 44 -8.49 15.89 -5.99
N GLU A 45 -8.80 14.77 -5.33
CA GLU A 45 -9.50 13.60 -5.89
C GLU A 45 -8.84 12.98 -7.13
N ARG A 46 -7.53 13.15 -7.30
CA ARG A 46 -6.70 12.64 -8.40
C ARG A 46 -6.23 11.21 -8.11
N TYR A 47 -7.18 10.30 -7.94
CA TYR A 47 -6.91 8.93 -7.49
C TYR A 47 -6.10 8.09 -8.49
N GLU A 48 -6.25 8.30 -9.80
CA GLU A 48 -5.44 7.60 -10.82
C GLU A 48 -3.94 7.88 -10.65
N GLU A 49 -3.59 9.14 -10.39
CA GLU A 49 -2.21 9.52 -10.10
C GLU A 49 -1.75 9.04 -8.73
N ALA A 50 -2.67 8.94 -7.76
CA ALA A 50 -2.36 8.35 -6.46
C ALA A 50 -2.05 6.84 -6.59
N VAL A 51 -2.69 6.13 -7.52
CA VAL A 51 -2.37 4.72 -7.83
C VAL A 51 -0.96 4.62 -8.44
N GLU A 52 -0.55 5.60 -9.24
CA GLU A 52 0.80 5.61 -9.80
C GLU A 52 1.88 5.72 -8.69
N VAL A 53 1.61 6.40 -7.58
CA VAL A 53 2.51 6.40 -6.41
C VAL A 53 2.70 4.97 -5.87
N ALA A 54 1.64 4.18 -5.78
CA ALA A 54 1.74 2.77 -5.38
C ALA A 54 2.55 1.94 -6.38
N ARG A 55 2.26 2.08 -7.68
CA ARG A 55 2.97 1.35 -8.75
C ARG A 55 4.46 1.65 -8.75
N GLN A 56 4.84 2.91 -8.57
CA GLN A 56 6.24 3.31 -8.47
C GLN A 56 6.92 2.69 -7.25
N GLN A 57 6.24 2.54 -6.11
CA GLN A 57 6.83 1.85 -4.96
C GLN A 57 7.10 0.38 -5.25
N VAL A 58 6.15 -0.32 -5.89
CA VAL A 58 6.32 -1.72 -6.30
C VAL A 58 7.46 -1.85 -7.31
N ALA A 59 7.50 -1.00 -8.34
CA ALA A 59 8.57 -0.97 -9.34
C ALA A 59 9.95 -0.70 -8.72
N ASN A 60 9.99 0.02 -7.61
CA ASN A 60 11.22 0.29 -6.84
C ASN A 60 11.50 -0.74 -5.73
N GLY A 61 10.79 -1.88 -5.72
CA GLY A 61 11.12 -3.04 -4.88
C GLY A 61 10.32 -3.17 -3.59
N ALA A 62 9.24 -2.41 -3.40
CA ALA A 62 8.30 -2.66 -2.30
C ALA A 62 7.53 -3.96 -2.56
N GLN A 63 7.60 -4.90 -1.61
CA GLN A 63 6.83 -6.16 -1.67
C GLN A 63 5.43 -6.02 -1.07
N ILE A 64 5.26 -5.05 -0.16
CA ILE A 64 4.00 -4.72 0.50
C ILE A 64 3.83 -3.19 0.43
N LEU A 65 2.60 -2.71 0.38
CA LEU A 65 2.27 -1.29 0.48
C LEU A 65 1.59 -1.02 1.83
N ASP A 66 2.05 0.01 2.54
CA ASP A 66 1.33 0.59 3.66
C ASP A 66 0.38 1.68 3.15
N VAL A 67 -0.89 1.64 3.53
CA VAL A 67 -1.90 2.60 3.05
C VAL A 67 -2.51 3.31 4.23
N ASN A 68 -2.41 4.64 4.23
CA ASN A 68 -2.99 5.49 5.26
C ASN A 68 -3.74 6.67 4.61
N MET A 69 -5.04 6.76 4.89
CA MET A 69 -5.95 7.80 4.40
C MET A 69 -6.38 8.79 5.49
N ASP A 70 -5.83 8.67 6.69
CA ASP A 70 -6.23 9.50 7.83
C ASP A 70 -5.68 10.91 7.72
N GLU A 71 -6.62 11.86 7.69
CA GLU A 71 -6.37 13.29 7.83
C GLU A 71 -7.65 14.02 8.23
N GLY A 72 -7.54 15.08 9.05
CA GLY A 72 -8.70 15.74 9.65
C GLY A 72 -9.65 16.46 8.69
N LEU A 73 -9.34 16.53 7.40
CA LEU A 73 -10.14 17.23 6.38
C LEU A 73 -10.73 16.30 5.31
N ILE A 74 -10.51 14.98 5.42
CA ILE A 74 -10.96 13.98 4.43
C ILE A 74 -11.83 12.94 5.11
N ASP A 75 -12.82 12.43 4.39
CA ASP A 75 -13.54 11.21 4.78
C ASP A 75 -12.62 9.99 4.56
N SER A 76 -11.87 9.61 5.59
CA SER A 76 -10.87 8.54 5.53
C SER A 76 -11.43 7.20 5.06
N GLU A 77 -12.63 6.83 5.53
CA GLU A 77 -13.25 5.53 5.22
C GLU A 77 -13.61 5.45 3.74
N LYS A 78 -14.22 6.52 3.22
CA LYS A 78 -14.57 6.63 1.81
C LYS A 78 -13.32 6.70 0.92
N ALA A 79 -12.31 7.46 1.33
CA ALA A 79 -11.04 7.57 0.61
C ALA A 79 -10.30 6.23 0.55
N MET A 80 -10.23 5.50 1.66
CA MET A 80 -9.64 4.16 1.75
C MET A 80 -10.34 3.19 0.80
N THR A 81 -11.67 3.12 0.89
CA THR A 81 -12.47 2.22 0.03
C THR A 81 -12.25 2.53 -1.45
N ARG A 82 -12.31 3.81 -1.84
CA ARG A 82 -12.08 4.23 -3.23
C ARG A 82 -10.69 3.85 -3.72
N TYR A 83 -9.66 4.14 -2.93
CA TYR A 83 -8.28 3.91 -3.32
C TYR A 83 -7.95 2.42 -3.45
N LEU A 84 -8.36 1.59 -2.48
CA LEU A 84 -8.10 0.14 -2.52
C LEU A 84 -8.82 -0.54 -3.70
N ASN A 85 -10.04 -0.11 -4.02
CA ASN A 85 -10.74 -0.62 -5.19
C ASN A 85 -10.02 -0.29 -6.51
N LEU A 86 -9.41 0.89 -6.62
CA LEU A 86 -8.64 1.29 -7.80
C LEU A 86 -7.27 0.61 -7.90
N ILE A 87 -6.64 0.26 -6.78
CA ILE A 87 -5.42 -0.56 -6.80
C ILE A 87 -5.71 -1.96 -7.36
N MET A 88 -6.91 -2.48 -7.14
CA MET A 88 -7.32 -3.83 -7.54
C MET A 88 -8.00 -3.92 -8.91
N SER A 89 -8.27 -2.78 -9.56
CA SER A 89 -8.88 -2.71 -10.90
C SER A 89 -7.83 -2.72 -12.00
#